data_AF-S4T8M7-F1
#
_entry.id   AF-S4T8M7-F1
#
_cell.length_a   1.000
_cell.length_b   1.000
_cell.length_c   1.000
_cell.angle_alpha   90.00
_cell.angle_beta   90.00
_cell.angle_gamma   90.00
#
_symmetry.space_group_name_H-M   'P 1'
#
loop_
_entity.id
_entity.type
_entity.pdbx_description
1 polymer ?
#
loop_
_entity_poly.entity_id
_entity_poly.type
_entity_poly.pdbx_seq_one_letter_code
_entity_poly.pdbx_strand_id
1 'polypeptide(L)'
;NLALMACISVGSIAAPVIEFLEEWGLESLEEHSHSFAPSTKIFVNGVWIGVHRDPANLVKTLKKLRRKDDISPEISVVRDIREKE
;
A
#
# COMPACT_ATOMS: atom_id res chain seq x y z
N ASN A 1 29.15 3.90 10.25
CA ASN A 1 28.44 4.64 11.30
C ASN A 1 27.16 5.21 10.75
N LEU A 2 26.06 5.07 11.48
CA LEU A 2 24.77 5.67 11.13
C LEU A 2 24.72 7.14 11.58
N ALA A 3 23.86 7.94 10.95
CA ALA A 3 23.61 9.32 11.34
C ALA A 3 22.85 9.42 12.68
N LEU A 4 22.93 10.57 13.36
CA LEU A 4 22.35 10.77 14.71
C LEU A 4 20.84 10.44 14.81
N MET A 5 20.09 10.68 13.73
CA MET A 5 18.64 10.44 13.68
C MET A 5 18.27 9.23 12.80
N ALA A 6 19.24 8.37 12.48
CA ALA A 6 18.97 7.18 11.70
C ALA A 6 18.17 6.17 12.53
N CYS A 7 17.08 5.67 11.95
CA CYS A 7 16.31 4.56 12.49
C CYS A 7 16.35 3.40 11.49
N ILE A 8 16.41 2.17 12.00
CA ILE A 8 16.29 0.94 11.20
C ILE A 8 14.96 0.31 11.60
N SER A 9 14.11 0.01 10.61
CA SER A 9 12.84 -0.68 10.87
C SER A 9 13.08 -2.04 11.48
N VAL A 10 12.32 -2.39 12.52
CA VAL A 10 12.32 -3.73 13.13
C VAL A 10 11.28 -4.65 12.50
N GLY A 11 10.38 -4.08 11.70
CA GLY A 11 9.33 -4.79 10.97
C GLY A 11 7.99 -4.74 11.69
N SER A 12 6.94 -5.07 10.94
CA SER A 12 5.57 -5.14 11.44
C SER A 12 4.80 -6.23 10.70
N ILE A 13 3.73 -6.72 11.32
CA ILE A 13 2.84 -7.69 10.68
C ILE A 13 2.15 -6.99 9.49
N ALA A 14 2.16 -7.63 8.31
CA ALA A 14 1.55 -7.07 7.10
C ALA A 14 0.02 -7.29 7.03
N ALA A 15 -0.51 -8.27 7.77
CA ALA A 15 -1.92 -8.66 7.72
C ALA A 15 -2.90 -7.48 7.87
N PRO A 16 -2.74 -6.53 8.82
CA PRO A 16 -3.67 -5.40 8.94
C PRO A 16 -3.70 -4.49 7.69
N VAL A 17 -2.59 -4.39 6.96
CA VAL A 17 -2.53 -3.60 5.72
C VAL A 17 -3.20 -4.35 4.59
N ILE A 18 -3.01 -5.66 4.50
CA ILE A 18 -3.63 -6.50 3.47
C ILE A 18 -5.15 -6.53 3.67
N GLU A 19 -5.62 -6.78 4.89
CA GLU A 19 -7.05 -6.76 5.25
C GLU A 19 -7.68 -5.41 4.90
N PHE A 20 -7.03 -4.30 5.26
CA PHE A 20 -7.51 -2.96 4.87
C PHE A 20 -7.57 -2.79 3.35
N LEU A 21 -6.60 -3.29 2.59
CA LEU A 21 -6.60 -3.18 1.13
C LEU A 21 -7.76 -3.96 0.51
N GLU A 22 -7.98 -5.19 0.97
CA GLU A 22 -9.10 -6.04 0.54
C GLU A 22 -10.46 -5.40 0.86
N GLU A 23 -10.64 -4.84 2.07
CA GLU A 23 -11.86 -4.12 2.46
C GLU A 23 -12.04 -2.81 1.69
N TRP A 24 -10.94 -2.20 1.24
CA TRP A 24 -10.93 -0.89 0.58
C TRP A 24 -10.81 -0.98 -0.94
N GLY A 25 -11.44 -1.98 -1.56
CA GLY A 25 -11.62 -2.02 -3.01
C GLY A 25 -10.37 -2.39 -3.82
N LEU A 26 -9.45 -3.14 -3.22
CA LEU A 26 -8.45 -3.89 -3.97
C LEU A 26 -9.16 -4.95 -4.81
N GLU A 27 -8.89 -4.94 -6.12
CA GLU A 27 -9.34 -5.97 -7.05
C GLU A 27 -8.24 -7.01 -7.22
N SER A 28 -8.59 -8.29 -7.09
CA SER A 28 -7.64 -9.37 -7.36
C SER A 28 -7.28 -9.43 -8.86
N LEU A 29 -6.20 -10.13 -9.19
CA LEU A 29 -5.79 -10.33 -10.59
C LEU A 29 -6.87 -11.03 -11.42
N GLU A 30 -7.59 -11.95 -10.81
CA GLU A 30 -8.67 -12.71 -11.45
C GLU A 30 -9.85 -11.78 -11.77
N GLU A 31 -10.26 -10.95 -10.80
CA GLU A 31 -11.34 -9.96 -10.95
C GLU A 31 -11.01 -8.89 -11.99
N HIS A 32 -9.74 -8.48 -12.07
CA HIS A 32 -9.31 -7.43 -12.98
C HIS A 32 -9.13 -7.90 -14.44
N SER A 33 -8.99 -9.20 -14.69
CA SER A 33 -8.64 -9.77 -16.01
C SER A 33 -9.57 -9.37 -17.17
N HIS A 34 -10.78 -8.90 -16.86
CA HIS A 34 -11.79 -8.48 -17.85
C HIS A 34 -12.06 -6.97 -17.87
N SER A 35 -11.33 -6.16 -17.10
CA SER A 35 -11.55 -4.72 -16.99
C SER A 35 -10.59 -3.93 -17.88
N PHE A 36 -11.14 -3.01 -18.67
CA PHE A 36 -10.36 -2.01 -19.43
C PHE A 36 -10.16 -0.70 -18.64
N ALA A 37 -10.72 -0.61 -17.43
CA ALA A 37 -10.61 0.58 -16.62
C ALA A 37 -9.15 0.78 -16.15
N PRO A 38 -8.62 2.02 -16.19
CA PRO A 38 -7.28 2.29 -15.70
C PRO A 38 -7.20 1.96 -14.20
N SER A 39 -6.18 1.17 -13.84
CA SER A 39 -5.92 0.72 -12.48
C SER A 39 -4.44 0.93 -12.13
N THR A 40 -4.12 0.86 -10.84
CA THR A 40 -2.75 0.93 -10.30
C THR A 40 -2.43 -0.37 -9.59
N LYS A 41 -1.28 -0.98 -9.90
CA LYS A 41 -0.80 -2.22 -9.28
C LYS A 41 -0.46 -1.96 -7.82
N ILE A 42 -0.89 -2.84 -6.92
CA ILE A 42 -0.61 -2.71 -5.49
C ILE A 42 0.34 -3.82 -5.06
N PHE A 43 1.46 -3.42 -4.47
CA PHE A 43 2.46 -4.34 -3.93
C PHE A 43 2.55 -4.21 -2.41
N VAL A 44 2.63 -5.34 -1.72
CA VAL A 44 2.93 -5.41 -0.28
C VAL A 44 4.15 -6.29 -0.10
N ASN A 45 5.24 -5.71 0.43
CA ASN A 45 6.52 -6.40 0.63
C ASN A 45 7.04 -7.11 -0.63
N GLY A 46 6.84 -6.51 -1.80
CA GLY A 46 7.26 -7.03 -3.11
C GLY A 46 6.31 -8.03 -3.76
N VAL A 47 5.25 -8.44 -3.07
CA VAL A 47 4.21 -9.31 -3.63
C VAL A 47 3.14 -8.46 -4.29
N TRP A 48 2.85 -8.72 -5.57
CA TRP A 48 1.73 -8.10 -6.27
C TRP A 48 0.42 -8.74 -5.77
N ILE A 49 -0.36 -7.98 -5.02
CA ILE A 49 -1.59 -8.51 -4.39
C ILE A 49 -2.86 -8.18 -5.18
N GLY A 50 -2.81 -7.20 -6.08
CA GLY A 50 -3.97 -6.79 -6.88
C GLY A 50 -3.81 -5.42 -7.51
N VAL A 51 -4.93 -4.81 -7.88
CA VAL A 51 -4.97 -3.46 -8.43
C VAL A 51 -6.04 -2.61 -7.75
N HIS A 52 -5.92 -1.28 -7.85
CA HIS A 52 -6.89 -0.35 -7.29
C HIS A 52 -7.21 0.77 -8.28
N ARG A 53 -8.48 1.20 -8.34
CA ARG A 53 -8.96 2.23 -9.31
C ARG A 53 -8.78 3.67 -8.83
N ASP A 54 -8.77 3.92 -7.53
CA ASP A 54 -8.53 5.23 -6.92
C ASP A 54 -7.28 5.25 -5.99
N PRO A 55 -6.07 5.09 -6.54
CA PRO A 55 -4.83 5.03 -5.75
C PRO A 55 -4.53 6.33 -5.00
N ALA A 56 -5.05 7.48 -5.46
CA ALA A 56 -4.80 8.77 -4.83
C ALA A 56 -5.48 8.84 -3.46
N ASN A 57 -6.74 8.42 -3.37
CA ASN A 57 -7.46 8.34 -2.11
C ASN A 57 -6.90 7.24 -1.20
N LEU A 58 -6.54 6.08 -1.77
CA LEU A 58 -5.94 4.98 -1.01
C LEU A 58 -4.67 5.42 -0.26
N VAL A 59 -3.73 6.05 -0.97
CA VAL A 59 -2.48 6.55 -0.37
C VAL A 59 -2.74 7.62 0.68
N LYS A 60 -3.71 8.51 0.45
CA LYS A 60 -4.10 9.54 1.43
C LYS A 60 -4.60 8.90 2.72
N THR A 61 -5.42 7.85 2.62
CA THR A 61 -5.99 7.13 3.75
C THR A 61 -4.94 6.32 4.50
N LEU A 62 -4.11 5.53 3.81
CA LEU A 62 -3.01 4.78 4.45
C LEU A 62 -2.06 5.71 5.21
N LYS A 63 -1.69 6.86 4.62
CA LYS A 63 -0.87 7.86 5.32
C LYS A 63 -1.58 8.47 6.54
N LYS A 64 -2.91 8.55 6.53
CA LYS A 64 -3.69 9.03 7.68
C LYS A 64 -3.71 8.00 8.80
N LEU A 65 -3.93 6.72 8.49
CA LEU A 65 -3.87 5.61 9.44
C LEU A 65 -2.48 5.56 10.11
N ARG A 66 -1.41 5.63 9.32
CA ARG A 66 -0.03 5.65 9.85
C ARG A 66 0.25 6.83 10.79
N ARG A 67 -0.29 8.02 10.48
CA ARG A 67 -0.13 9.22 11.33
C ARG A 67 -0.96 9.17 12.62
N LYS A 68 -1.95 8.28 12.69
CA LYS A 68 -2.82 8.07 13.85
C LYS A 68 -2.38 6.90 14.72
N ASP A 69 -1.33 6.18 14.32
CA ASP A 69 -0.87 4.95 14.96
C ASP A 69 -1.83 3.76 14.79
N ASP A 70 -2.78 3.86 13.84
CA ASP A 70 -3.67 2.74 13.47
C ASP A 70 -2.91 1.63 12.71
N ILE A 71 -1.81 1.99 12.03
CA ILE A 71 -0.81 1.08 11.45
C ILE A 71 0.60 1.56 11.81
N SER A 72 1.57 0.64 11.88
CA SER A 72 2.93 0.94 12.34
C SER A 72 3.56 2.15 11.62
N PRO A 73 4.16 3.12 12.35
CA PRO A 73 4.88 4.25 11.78
C PRO A 73 6.04 3.87 10.85
N GLU A 74 6.60 2.67 11.02
CA GLU A 74 7.70 2.13 10.19
C GLU A 74 7.25 1.68 8.80
N ILE A 75 5.94 1.53 8.56
CA ILE A 75 5.40 1.12 7.26
C ILE A 75 5.65 2.22 6.23
N SER A 76 6.29 1.85 5.12
CA SER A 76 6.51 2.73 3.97
C SER A 76 5.34 2.66 2.98
N VAL A 77 4.89 3.82 2.50
CA VAL A 77 3.84 3.93 1.48
C VAL A 77 4.34 4.83 0.37
N VAL A 78 4.51 4.25 -0.81
CA VAL A 78 5.00 4.91 -2.03
C VAL A 78 3.93 4.76 -3.10
N ARG A 79 3.82 5.77 -3.97
CA ARG A 79 2.99 5.72 -5.18
C ARG A 79 3.82 6.23 -6.34
N ASP A 80 4.09 5.38 -7.32
CA ASP A 80 4.70 5.77 -8.58
C ASP A 80 3.62 6.00 -9.64
N ILE A 81 3.41 7.28 -9.96
CA ILE A 81 2.37 7.71 -10.90
C ILE A 81 2.70 7.27 -12.33
N ARG A 82 3.98 7.19 -12.70
CA ARG A 82 4.41 6.86 -14.06
C ARG A 82 4.26 5.37 -14.32
N GLU A 83 4.71 4.55 -13.38
CA GLU A 83 4.65 3.09 -13.48
C GLU A 83 3.27 2.50 -13.10
N LYS A 84 2.37 3.35 -12.62
CA LYS A 84 1.04 2.98 -12.10
C LYS A 84 1.16 1.94 -10.99
N GLU A 85 1.94 2.30 -9.96
CA GLU A 85 2.20 1.51 -8.74
C GLU A 85 1.89 2.33 -7.47
#